data_AF-A0A0Q0W9X1-F1
#
_entry.id   AF-A0A0Q0W9X1-F1
#
_cell.length_a   1.000
_cell.length_b   1.000
_cell.length_c   1.000
_cell.angle_alpha   90.00
_cell.angle_beta   90.00
_cell.angle_gamma   90.00
#
_symmetry.space_group_name_H-M   'P 1'
#
loop_
_entity.id
_entity.type
_entity.pdbx_description
1 polymer ?
#
loop_
_entity_poly.entity_id
_entity_poly.type
_entity_poly.pdbx_seq_one_letter_code
_entity_poly.pdbx_strand_id
1 'polypeptide(L)'
;MKLINNDNTVKVVDTTKLYELQSVFSLTDNNYLNPFKRRYLKFYRGNKVAMFYSFNIDDIGTLDPEKADMGYYNYSNGKITTQIYFESPQSEGYIKEKYIIIKNDANIIKFKGNNYIDEYKILDLPKEFLIYKPDW
;
A
#
# COMPACT_ATOMS: atom_id res chain seq x y z
N MET A 1 -12.31 21.11 -14.70
CA MET A 1 -12.26 19.67 -14.35
C MET A 1 -12.60 19.56 -12.87
N LYS A 2 -13.76 19.01 -12.52
CA LYS A 2 -14.27 19.00 -11.13
C LYS A 2 -13.67 17.78 -10.43
N LEU A 3 -12.83 18.00 -9.42
CA LEU A 3 -12.37 16.93 -8.52
C LEU A 3 -13.59 16.39 -7.77
N ILE A 4 -14.01 15.17 -8.10
CA ILE A 4 -15.06 14.47 -7.37
C ILE A 4 -14.41 13.98 -6.07
N ASN A 5 -14.65 14.70 -4.98
CA ASN A 5 -14.35 14.25 -3.62
C ASN A 5 -15.23 13.03 -3.32
N ASN A 6 -14.70 11.84 -3.58
CA ASN A 6 -15.34 10.59 -3.19
C ASN A 6 -14.94 10.27 -1.75
N ASP A 7 -15.74 10.71 -0.78
CA ASP A 7 -15.72 10.30 0.64
C ASP A 7 -15.82 8.75 0.83
N ASN A 8 -16.06 7.99 -0.23
CA ASN A 8 -16.09 6.53 -0.22
C ASN A 8 -14.70 5.86 -0.26
N THR A 9 -13.61 6.57 -0.56
CA THR A 9 -12.24 5.99 -0.51
C THR A 9 -11.81 5.63 0.91
N VAL A 10 -12.38 6.29 1.92
CA VAL A 10 -12.10 6.08 3.36
C VAL A 10 -12.61 4.73 3.88
N LYS A 11 -13.51 4.04 3.17
CA LYS A 11 -14.14 2.80 3.67
C LYS A 11 -13.35 1.51 3.42
N VAL A 12 -12.23 1.59 2.71
CA VAL A 12 -11.60 0.39 2.10
C VAL A 12 -10.22 0.12 2.67
N VAL A 13 -9.41 1.17 2.82
CA VAL A 13 -8.11 1.14 3.45
C VAL A 13 -8.13 2.09 4.64
N ASP A 14 -7.59 1.63 5.76
CA ASP A 14 -7.57 2.37 7.01
C ASP A 14 -6.26 3.14 7.12
N THR A 15 -6.38 4.47 7.11
CA THR A 15 -5.23 5.39 7.20
C THR A 15 -4.54 5.37 8.57
N THR A 16 -5.05 4.61 9.54
CA THR A 16 -4.41 4.40 10.86
C THR A 16 -3.60 3.11 10.94
N LYS A 17 -3.64 2.28 9.90
CA LYS A 17 -2.97 0.97 9.89
C LYS A 17 -1.71 0.97 9.03
N LEU A 18 -0.91 -0.07 9.21
CA LEU A 18 0.16 -0.49 8.30
C LEU A 18 -0.24 -1.82 7.65
N TYR A 19 0.12 -2.00 6.39
CA TYR A 19 -0.18 -3.23 5.64
C TYR A 19 1.13 -3.93 5.31
N GLU A 20 1.42 -5.05 5.98
CA GLU A 20 2.64 -5.84 5.78
C GLU A 20 2.39 -6.97 4.78
N LEU A 21 3.13 -7.00 3.67
CA LEU A 21 3.06 -8.07 2.70
C LEU A 21 3.52 -9.39 3.33
N GLN A 22 2.64 -10.38 3.39
CA GLN A 22 2.93 -11.72 3.91
C GLN A 22 3.26 -12.70 2.79
N SER A 23 2.51 -12.65 1.70
CA SER A 23 2.68 -13.58 0.58
C SER A 23 2.28 -12.96 -0.74
N VAL A 24 2.84 -13.51 -1.82
CA VAL A 24 2.46 -13.21 -3.20
C VAL A 24 2.15 -14.53 -3.87
N PHE A 25 0.97 -14.67 -4.45
CA PHE A 25 0.57 -15.86 -5.20
C PHE A 25 0.59 -15.55 -6.70
N SER A 26 1.39 -16.26 -7.49
CA SER A 26 1.40 -16.16 -8.95
C SER A 26 0.17 -16.87 -9.51
N LEU A 27 -0.67 -16.15 -10.25
CA LEU A 27 -1.80 -16.71 -10.99
C LEU A 27 -1.35 -17.44 -12.25
N THR A 28 -0.19 -17.06 -12.80
CA THR A 28 0.38 -17.68 -14.00
C THR A 28 1.00 -19.04 -13.66
N ASP A 29 1.80 -19.09 -12.60
CA ASP A 29 2.57 -20.28 -12.21
C ASP A 29 1.83 -21.14 -11.16
N ASN A 30 0.70 -20.64 -10.66
CA ASN A 30 -0.14 -21.29 -9.66
C ASN A 30 0.63 -21.68 -8.38
N ASN A 31 1.51 -20.80 -7.91
CA ASN A 31 2.37 -21.04 -6.75
C ASN A 31 2.56 -19.77 -5.89
N TYR A 32 3.06 -19.94 -4.67
CA TYR A 32 3.50 -18.82 -3.84
C TYR A 32 4.92 -18.42 -4.20
N LEU A 33 5.11 -17.12 -4.44
CA LEU A 33 6.41 -16.49 -4.63
C LEU A 33 6.96 -16.09 -3.27
N ASN A 34 8.26 -16.29 -3.09
CA ASN A 34 8.96 -15.73 -1.94
C ASN A 34 9.08 -14.21 -2.14
N PRO A 35 8.49 -13.36 -1.27
CA PRO A 35 8.67 -11.92 -1.39
C PRO A 35 10.15 -11.59 -1.15
N PHE A 36 10.87 -11.22 -2.21
CA PHE A 36 12.31 -10.93 -2.17
C PHE A 36 12.69 -9.84 -1.15
N LYS A 37 11.74 -8.98 -0.77
CA LYS A 37 11.87 -7.99 0.29
C LYS A 37 10.55 -7.89 1.05
N ARG A 38 10.65 -7.65 2.36
CA ARG A 38 9.48 -7.20 3.13
C ARG A 38 9.01 -5.87 2.55
N ARG A 39 7.70 -5.75 2.35
CA ARG A 39 7.07 -4.57 1.79
C ARG A 39 5.92 -4.16 2.69
N TYR A 40 5.87 -2.88 3.01
CA TYR A 40 4.83 -2.29 3.84
C TYR A 40 4.13 -1.18 3.06
N LEU A 41 2.80 -1.17 3.09
CA LEU A 41 2.01 -0.07 2.55
C LEU A 41 1.39 0.74 3.69
N LYS A 42 1.49 2.06 3.58
CA LYS A 42 0.81 3.01 4.45
C LYS A 42 -0.07 3.93 3.61
N PHE A 43 -1.36 3.92 3.88
CA PHE A 43 -2.31 4.83 3.26
C PHE A 43 -2.51 6.07 4.14
N TYR A 44 -2.67 7.21 3.48
CA TYR A 44 -2.87 8.52 4.11
C TYR A 44 -4.11 9.20 3.52
N ARG A 45 -4.59 10.23 4.23
CA ARG A 45 -5.67 11.08 3.73
C ARG A 45 -5.27 11.78 2.42
N GLY A 46 -6.26 12.17 1.63
CA GLY A 46 -6.02 12.84 0.36
C GLY A 46 -5.46 11.90 -0.72
N ASN A 47 -5.85 10.62 -0.69
CA ASN A 47 -5.52 9.66 -1.73
C ASN A 47 -4.01 9.36 -1.86
N LYS A 48 -3.23 9.51 -0.79
CA LYS A 48 -1.78 9.28 -0.76
C LYS A 48 -1.43 7.90 -0.22
N VAL A 49 -0.39 7.30 -0.78
CA VAL A 49 0.15 6.00 -0.34
C VAL A 49 1.66 6.07 -0.33
N ALA A 50 2.29 5.40 0.64
CA ALA A 50 3.73 5.21 0.69
C ALA A 50 4.04 3.72 0.82
N MET A 51 5.13 3.30 0.16
CA MET A 51 5.66 1.95 0.21
C MET A 51 7.04 1.95 0.87
N PHE A 52 7.15 1.18 1.94
CA PHE A 52 8.38 1.03 2.72
C PHE A 52 8.93 -0.40 2.58
N TYR A 53 10.25 -0.53 2.71
CA TYR A 53 10.94 -1.82 2.66
C TYR A 53 11.52 -2.26 4.01
N SER A 54 11.41 -1.41 5.01
CA SER A 54 11.80 -1.67 6.40
C SER A 54 10.79 -1.01 7.33
N PHE A 55 10.56 -1.63 8.47
CA PHE A 55 9.72 -1.11 9.55
C PHE A 55 10.25 -1.62 10.89
N ASN A 56 10.38 -0.73 11.85
CA ASN A 56 10.72 -1.05 13.23
C ASN A 56 9.72 -0.34 14.16
N ILE A 57 9.01 -1.10 14.99
CA ILE A 57 8.01 -0.56 15.92
C ILE A 57 8.62 0.34 16.99
N ASP A 58 9.92 0.19 17.26
CA ASP A 58 10.65 0.99 18.25
C ASP A 58 11.30 2.25 17.64
N ASP A 59 11.21 2.44 16.32
CA ASP A 59 11.78 3.59 15.61
C ASP A 59 10.74 4.22 14.67
N ILE A 60 10.16 5.33 15.13
CA ILE A 60 9.16 6.12 14.42
C ILE A 60 9.67 6.58 13.04
N GLY A 61 10.98 6.84 12.93
CA GLY A 61 11.62 7.30 11.71
C GLY A 61 11.69 6.26 10.59
N THR A 62 11.29 5.00 10.86
CA THR A 62 11.17 3.95 9.83
C THR A 62 9.94 4.08 8.96
N LEU A 63 8.92 4.83 9.40
CA LEU A 63 7.74 5.16 8.58
C LEU A 63 7.74 6.63 8.13
N ASP A 64 8.92 7.24 8.04
CA ASP A 64 9.09 8.56 7.48
C ASP A 64 8.81 8.54 5.97
N PRO A 65 7.74 9.20 5.49
CA PRO A 65 7.35 9.16 4.08
C PRO A 65 8.42 9.63 3.10
N GLU A 66 9.34 10.51 3.51
CA GLU A 66 10.44 10.99 2.67
C GLU A 66 11.43 9.88 2.28
N LYS A 67 11.42 8.77 3.02
CA LYS A 67 12.27 7.59 2.78
C LYS A 67 11.53 6.47 2.03
N ALA A 68 10.29 6.74 1.61
CA ALA A 68 9.43 5.75 0.98
C ALA A 68 9.32 5.97 -0.53
N ASP A 69 8.92 4.92 -1.24
CA ASP A 69 8.37 5.10 -2.58
C ASP A 69 6.96 5.68 -2.44
N MET A 70 6.77 6.91 -2.94
CA MET A 70 5.57 7.71 -2.70
C MET A 70 4.61 7.65 -3.88
N GLY A 71 3.33 7.80 -3.60
CA GLY A 71 2.35 7.73 -4.66
C GLY A 71 0.94 8.11 -4.26
N TYR A 72 0.05 7.77 -5.17
CA TYR A 72 -1.37 8.02 -5.06
C TYR A 72 -2.16 6.74 -5.21
N TYR A 73 -3.34 6.71 -4.58
CA TYR A 73 -4.29 5.64 -4.76
C TYR A 73 -5.68 6.18 -5.08
N ASN A 74 -6.44 5.43 -5.86
CA ASN A 74 -7.84 5.72 -6.12
C ASN A 74 -8.67 4.46 -5.90
N TYR A 75 -9.88 4.64 -5.36
CA TYR A 75 -10.86 3.57 -5.23
C TYR A 75 -12.06 3.86 -6.12
N SER A 76 -12.37 2.91 -7.00
CA SER A 76 -13.53 3.00 -7.89
C SER A 76 -14.02 1.59 -8.23
N ASN A 77 -15.35 1.41 -8.25
CA ASN A 77 -15.99 0.16 -8.70
C ASN A 77 -15.42 -1.11 -8.06
N GLY A 78 -15.19 -1.10 -6.73
CA GLY A 78 -14.64 -2.26 -6.02
C GLY A 78 -13.13 -2.48 -6.17
N LYS A 79 -12.43 -1.59 -6.88
CA LYS A 79 -11.01 -1.73 -7.20
C LYS A 79 -10.21 -0.58 -6.62
N ILE A 80 -9.04 -0.89 -6.06
CA ILE A 80 -8.02 0.10 -5.73
C ILE A 80 -6.98 0.13 -6.85
N THR A 81 -6.59 1.32 -7.28
CA THR A 81 -5.47 1.51 -8.19
C THR A 81 -4.42 2.30 -7.43
N THR A 82 -3.21 1.77 -7.32
CA THR A 82 -2.05 2.47 -6.78
C THR A 82 -1.15 2.90 -7.94
N GLN A 83 -0.55 4.07 -7.80
CA GLN A 83 0.50 4.57 -8.68
C GLN A 83 1.60 5.11 -7.79
N ILE A 84 2.68 4.36 -7.68
CA ILE A 84 3.81 4.63 -6.80
C ILE A 84 5.01 4.99 -7.65
N TYR A 85 5.57 6.17 -7.44
CA TYR A 85 6.85 6.57 -7.99
C TYR A 85 7.96 5.91 -7.18
N PHE A 86 8.97 5.40 -7.88
CA PHE A 86 10.17 4.89 -7.27
C PHE A 86 11.38 5.47 -8.01
N GLU A 87 12.44 5.71 -7.24
CA GLU A 87 13.73 6.13 -7.76
C GLU A 87 14.80 5.14 -7.30
N SER A 88 15.61 4.69 -8.24
CA SER A 88 16.75 3.83 -7.97
C SER A 88 17.98 4.37 -8.68
N PRO A 89 19.20 4.03 -8.25
CA PRO A 89 20.43 4.49 -8.91
C PRO A 89 20.52 4.15 -10.40
N GLN A 90 19.70 3.21 -10.88
CA GLN A 90 19.71 2.70 -12.25
C GLN A 90 18.49 3.15 -13.08
N SER A 91 17.42 3.62 -12.43
CA SER A 91 16.17 4.01 -13.10
C SER A 91 15.23 4.74 -12.14
N GLU A 92 14.49 5.70 -12.67
CA GLU A 92 13.25 6.20 -12.07
C GLU A 92 12.04 5.64 -12.82
N GLY A 93 10.87 5.60 -12.18
CA GLY A 93 9.66 5.13 -12.84
C GLY A 93 8.41 5.16 -11.97
N TYR A 94 7.31 4.68 -12.56
CA TYR A 94 6.04 4.51 -11.86
C TYR A 94 5.59 3.06 -11.92
N ILE A 95 5.37 2.47 -10.75
CA ILE A 95 4.64 1.22 -10.61
C ILE A 95 3.15 1.58 -10.53
N LYS A 96 2.42 1.31 -11.60
CA LYS A 96 0.96 1.42 -11.62
C LYS A 96 0.34 0.05 -11.51
N GLU A 97 -0.31 -0.19 -10.37
CA GLU A 97 -0.95 -1.46 -10.09
C GLU A 97 -2.45 -1.24 -9.89
N LYS A 98 -3.24 -2.14 -10.48
CA LYS A 98 -4.69 -2.12 -10.35
C LYS A 98 -5.13 -3.40 -9.70
N TYR A 99 -5.79 -3.25 -8.57
CA TYR A 99 -6.14 -4.34 -7.70
C TYR A 99 -7.64 -4.45 -7.51
N ILE A 100 -8.14 -5.67 -7.64
CA ILE A 100 -9.43 -6.05 -7.05
C ILE A 100 -9.16 -6.35 -5.57
N ILE A 101 -9.97 -5.76 -4.70
CA ILE A 101 -9.84 -5.98 -3.27
C ILE A 101 -10.66 -7.19 -2.90
N ILE A 102 -9.98 -8.20 -2.39
CA ILE A 102 -10.60 -9.41 -1.86
C ILE A 102 -10.38 -9.29 -0.35
N LYS A 103 -11.39 -8.78 0.36
CA LYS A 103 -11.34 -8.77 1.83
C LYS A 103 -11.61 -10.19 2.30
N ASN A 104 -10.58 -10.83 2.85
CA ASN A 104 -10.67 -12.22 3.26
C ASN A 104 -11.05 -12.34 4.75
N ASP A 105 -10.47 -11.47 5.60
CA ASP A 105 -10.64 -11.51 7.06
C ASP A 105 -10.54 -10.10 7.69
N ALA A 106 -10.74 -10.01 9.01
CA ALA A 106 -10.60 -8.75 9.75
C ALA A 106 -9.17 -8.18 9.70
N ASN A 107 -8.16 -9.06 9.69
CA ASN A 107 -6.74 -8.70 9.77
C ASN A 107 -5.96 -8.97 8.49
N ILE A 108 -6.61 -9.41 7.41
CA ILE A 108 -5.96 -9.69 6.12
C ILE A 108 -6.74 -9.04 4.99
N ILE A 109 -5.99 -8.38 4.11
CA ILE A 109 -6.51 -7.85 2.85
C ILE A 109 -5.72 -8.45 1.68
N LYS A 110 -6.43 -8.86 0.63
CA LYS A 110 -5.81 -9.35 -0.60
C LYS A 110 -6.01 -8.36 -1.73
N PHE A 111 -4.93 -8.08 -2.44
CA PHE A 111 -4.91 -7.25 -3.63
C PHE A 111 -4.62 -8.15 -4.84
N LYS A 112 -5.68 -8.45 -5.60
CA LYS A 112 -5.56 -9.25 -6.83
C LYS A 112 -5.23 -8.35 -8.01
N GLY A 113 -4.00 -8.46 -8.51
CA GLY A 113 -3.55 -7.88 -9.76
C GLY A 113 -3.93 -8.77 -10.96
N ASN A 114 -3.29 -8.52 -12.11
CA ASN A 114 -3.54 -9.30 -13.32
C ASN A 114 -2.99 -10.72 -13.22
N ASN A 115 -1.74 -10.85 -12.76
CA ASN A 115 -0.99 -12.11 -12.77
C ASN A 115 -0.61 -12.59 -11.36
N TYR A 116 -1.01 -11.87 -10.31
CA TYR A 116 -0.66 -12.18 -8.94
C TYR A 116 -1.74 -11.74 -7.96
N ILE A 117 -1.70 -12.32 -6.76
CA ILE A 117 -2.47 -11.89 -5.60
C ILE A 117 -1.48 -11.60 -4.47
N ASP A 118 -1.43 -10.35 -4.04
CA ASP A 118 -0.70 -9.97 -2.85
C ASP A 118 -1.59 -10.12 -1.61
N GLU A 119 -1.08 -10.76 -0.57
CA GLU A 119 -1.75 -10.87 0.73
C GLU A 119 -1.02 -9.99 1.75
N TYR A 120 -1.75 -9.06 2.36
CA TYR A 120 -1.24 -8.17 3.37
C TYR A 120 -1.91 -8.44 4.73
N LYS A 121 -1.08 -8.53 5.76
CA LYS A 121 -1.52 -8.46 7.15
C LYS A 121 -1.70 -7.01 7.56
N ILE A 122 -2.85 -6.70 8.17
CA ILE A 122 -3.17 -5.38 8.69
C ILE A 122 -2.62 -5.28 10.11
N LEU A 123 -1.76 -4.29 10.35
CA LEU A 123 -1.12 -4.04 11.63
C LEU A 123 -1.66 -2.74 12.23
N ASP A 124 -1.94 -2.80 13.53
CA ASP A 124 -2.19 -1.62 14.35
C ASP A 124 -0.90 -0.82 14.54
N LEU A 125 -1.00 0.50 14.30
CA LEU A 125 0.10 1.42 14.59
C LEU A 125 -0.20 2.21 15.86
N PRO A 126 0.81 2.39 16.75
CA PRO A 126 0.73 3.37 17.82
C PRO A 126 0.46 4.77 17.25
N LYS A 127 -0.22 5.62 18.03
CA LYS A 127 -0.58 6.98 17.59
C LYS A 127 0.63 7.83 17.20
N GLU A 128 1.79 7.54 17.79
CA GLU A 128 3.08 8.19 17.52
C GLU A 128 3.54 8.04 16.06
N PHE A 129 3.13 6.97 15.38
CA PHE A 129 3.43 6.75 13.95
C PHE A 129 2.45 7.49 13.01
N LEU A 130 1.41 8.13 13.55
CA LEU A 130 0.39 8.85 12.77
C LEU A 130 0.67 10.35 12.66
N ILE A 131 1.90 10.77 12.98
CA ILE A 131 2.34 12.17 12.98
C ILE A 131 2.58 12.73 11.57
N TYR A 132 2.93 11.86 10.63
CA TYR A 132 3.32 12.29 9.29
C TYR A 132 2.12 12.72 8.45
N LYS A 133 2.26 13.88 7.80
CA LYS A 133 1.30 14.42 6.83
C LYS A 133 2.01 14.67 5.51
N PRO A 134 2.10 13.64 4.65
CA PRO A 134 2.55 13.78 3.26
C PRO A 134 1.99 15.02 2.56
N ASP A 135 2.85 15.88 2.02
CA ASP A 135 2.47 17.11 1.29
C ASP A 135 2.64 17.03 -0.22
N TRP A 136 3.31 15.98 -0.74
CA TRP A 136 3.45 15.72 -2.19
C TRP A 136 2.14 15.60 -2.95
#